data_AF-A0A815RMW4-F1
#
_entry.id   AF-A0A815RMW4-F1
#
_cell.length_a   1.000
_cell.length_b   1.000
_cell.length_c   1.000
_cell.angle_alpha   90.00
_cell.angle_beta   90.00
_cell.angle_gamma   90.00
#
_symmetry.space_group_name_H-M   'P 1'
#
loop_
_entity.id
_entity.type
_entity.pdbx_description
1 polymer ?
#
loop_
_entity_poly.entity_id
_entity_poly.type
_entity_poly.pdbx_seq_one_letter_code
_entity_poly.pdbx_strand_id
1 'polypeptide(L)'
;MIRNKWTLNDYITYLLLTLVFLSSWTDINGIFAELPQIVLTQPEHWKLGAYLALITNFGNIAPASLVLIKCLYKKHTFNPIPINYIIIIIGMLSCLLLVFFWQYTTIIRNQKYSTALLILAFFLSLLDCTSSVSFAEYIQKFRKEFISALFLGESLTSIIPSLLAIVQGNGQLHCIPSINGTNITGIVYKTARFSLLEQHVKMYLKCLSN
;
A
#
# COMPACT_ATOMS: atom_id res chain seq x y z
N MET A 1 0.19 -2.90 -43.66
CA MET A 1 -0.17 -2.92 -42.22
C MET A 1 0.05 -4.34 -41.72
N ILE A 2 1.23 -4.64 -41.16
CA ILE A 2 1.59 -6.01 -40.76
C ILE A 2 0.89 -6.28 -39.42
N ARG A 3 -0.12 -7.15 -39.44
CA ARG A 3 -0.83 -7.62 -38.25
C ARG A 3 0.13 -8.53 -37.48
N ASN A 4 0.84 -7.99 -36.50
CA ASN A 4 1.63 -8.78 -35.55
C ASN A 4 0.69 -9.77 -34.86
N LYS A 5 0.73 -11.04 -35.29
CA LYS A 5 -0.03 -12.11 -34.66
C LYS A 5 0.74 -12.51 -33.40
N TRP A 6 0.21 -12.14 -32.24
CA TRP A 6 0.78 -12.48 -30.95
C TRP A 6 0.81 -14.00 -30.78
N THR A 7 1.96 -14.52 -30.34
CA THR A 7 2.10 -15.92 -29.96
C THR A 7 1.60 -16.13 -28.52
N LEU A 8 1.34 -17.37 -28.12
CA LEU A 8 0.96 -17.68 -26.74
C LEU A 8 1.99 -17.16 -25.72
N ASN A 9 3.28 -17.27 -26.05
CA ASN A 9 4.38 -16.80 -25.21
C ASN A 9 4.35 -15.28 -25.03
N ASP A 10 3.90 -14.54 -26.04
CA ASP A 10 3.75 -13.09 -25.95
C ASP A 10 2.63 -12.71 -24.97
N TYR A 11 1.49 -13.41 -25.03
CA TYR A 11 0.39 -13.20 -24.08
C TYR A 11 0.80 -13.54 -22.65
N ILE A 12 1.52 -14.66 -22.44
CA ILE A 12 2.03 -15.05 -21.13
C ILE A 12 3.00 -13.99 -20.60
N THR A 13 3.92 -13.52 -21.44
CA THR A 13 4.89 -12.47 -21.06
C THR A 13 4.17 -11.18 -20.69
N TYR A 14 3.16 -10.77 -21.46
CA TYR A 14 2.34 -9.60 -21.16
C TYR A 14 1.66 -9.70 -19.80
N LEU A 15 1.06 -10.86 -19.51
CA LEU A 15 0.41 -11.13 -18.23
C LEU A 15 1.40 -11.08 -17.07
N LEU A 16 2.55 -11.76 -17.20
CA LEU A 16 3.60 -11.77 -16.18
C LEU A 16 4.14 -10.37 -15.91
N LEU A 17 4.39 -9.58 -16.96
CA LEU A 17 4.81 -8.19 -16.82
C LEU A 17 3.76 -7.36 -16.09
N THR A 18 2.48 -7.50 -16.47
CA THR A 18 1.37 -6.81 -15.80
C THR A 18 1.30 -7.17 -14.31
N LEU A 19 1.48 -8.43 -13.94
CA LEU A 19 1.47 -8.88 -12.55
C LEU A 19 2.67 -8.36 -11.74
N VAL A 20 3.86 -8.28 -12.37
CA VAL A 20 5.03 -7.67 -11.73
C VAL A 20 4.80 -6.18 -11.50
N PHE A 21 4.29 -5.46 -12.50
CA PHE A 21 4.04 -4.02 -12.41
C PHE A 21 2.88 -3.68 -11.48
N LEU A 22 1.91 -4.58 -11.31
CA LEU A 22 0.87 -4.47 -10.29
C LEU A 22 1.45 -4.42 -8.86
N SER A 23 2.60 -5.06 -8.61
CA SER A 23 3.13 -5.16 -7.25
C SER A 23 3.72 -3.85 -6.71
N SER A 24 3.96 -2.84 -7.55
CA SER A 24 4.66 -1.60 -7.19
C SER A 24 3.95 -0.67 -6.21
N TRP A 25 2.61 -0.69 -6.16
CA TRP A 25 1.81 0.22 -5.32
C TRP A 25 0.70 -0.50 -4.54
N THR A 26 0.64 -1.82 -4.64
CA THR A 26 -0.46 -2.61 -4.05
C THR A 26 -0.50 -2.48 -2.53
N ASP A 27 0.65 -2.35 -1.89
CA ASP A 27 0.86 -2.18 -0.46
C ASP A 27 0.37 -0.83 0.06
N ILE A 28 0.84 0.30 -0.48
CA ILE A 28 0.40 1.64 -0.06
C ILE A 28 -1.09 1.83 -0.38
N ASN A 29 -1.54 1.38 -1.56
CA ASN A 29 -2.98 1.38 -1.88
C ASN A 29 -3.77 0.50 -0.91
N GLY A 30 -3.19 -0.61 -0.44
CA GLY A 30 -3.73 -1.46 0.63
C GLY A 30 -3.91 -0.70 1.95
N ILE A 31 -2.89 0.01 2.39
CA ILE A 31 -2.95 0.84 3.61
C ILE A 31 -4.06 1.89 3.49
N PHE A 32 -4.18 2.57 2.34
CA PHE A 32 -5.23 3.57 2.13
C PHE A 32 -6.63 2.96 2.04
N ALA A 33 -6.78 1.77 1.43
CA ALA A 33 -8.05 1.05 1.38
C ALA A 33 -8.54 0.65 2.80
N GLU A 34 -7.61 0.26 3.67
CA GLU A 34 -7.90 -0.13 5.06
C GLU A 34 -7.88 1.05 6.06
N LEU A 35 -7.48 2.24 5.61
CA LEU A 35 -7.34 3.42 6.46
C LEU A 35 -8.59 3.69 7.31
N PRO A 36 -9.84 3.60 6.80
CA PRO A 36 -11.04 3.82 7.62
C PRO A 36 -11.18 2.88 8.82
N GLN A 37 -10.54 1.70 8.79
CA GLN A 37 -10.47 0.79 9.94
C GLN A 37 -9.29 1.12 10.85
N ILE A 38 -8.12 1.43 10.26
CA ILE A 38 -6.90 1.74 11.01
C ILE A 38 -7.11 2.96 11.92
N VAL A 39 -7.74 4.03 11.40
CA VAL A 39 -7.98 5.28 12.15
C VAL A 39 -8.85 5.10 13.40
N LEU A 40 -9.60 4.01 13.53
CA LEU A 40 -10.42 3.73 14.71
C LEU A 40 -9.59 3.19 15.88
N THR A 41 -8.40 2.67 15.59
CA THR A 41 -7.53 2.00 16.58
C THR A 41 -6.29 2.82 16.92
N GLN A 42 -5.83 3.64 15.97
CA GLN A 42 -4.59 4.40 16.11
C GLN A 42 -4.82 5.73 16.84
N PRO A 43 -3.86 6.18 17.67
CA PRO A 43 -4.01 7.37 18.50
C PRO A 43 -4.19 8.67 17.70
N GLU A 44 -3.72 8.75 16.46
CA GLU A 44 -3.84 9.92 15.60
C GLU A 44 -5.22 10.11 14.96
N HIS A 45 -6.07 9.08 14.99
CA HIS A 45 -7.38 9.07 14.36
C HIS A 45 -7.30 9.55 12.89
N TRP A 46 -8.20 10.45 12.45
CA TRP A 46 -8.25 10.95 11.08
C TRP A 46 -7.01 11.78 10.65
N LYS A 47 -6.16 12.23 11.58
CA LYS A 47 -4.90 12.89 11.22
C LYS A 47 -3.91 11.90 10.57
N LEU A 48 -4.07 10.60 10.84
CA LEU A 48 -3.21 9.56 10.31
C LEU A 48 -3.18 9.54 8.77
N GLY A 49 -4.33 9.75 8.13
CA GLY A 49 -4.42 9.79 6.67
C GLY A 49 -3.56 10.89 6.06
N ALA A 50 -3.53 12.08 6.70
CA ALA A 50 -2.67 13.17 6.26
C ALA A 50 -1.18 12.87 6.46
N TYR A 51 -0.81 12.20 7.57
CA TYR A 51 0.58 11.78 7.81
C TYR A 51 1.04 10.73 6.80
N LEU A 52 0.21 9.74 6.51
CA LEU A 52 0.48 8.73 5.49
C LEU A 52 0.65 9.38 4.11
N ALA A 53 -0.26 10.27 3.70
CA ALA A 53 -0.15 10.97 2.43
C ALA A 53 1.15 11.80 2.35
N LEU A 54 1.52 12.50 3.41
CA LEU A 54 2.76 13.28 3.45
C LEU A 54 3.99 12.37 3.31
N ILE A 55 4.02 11.25 4.03
CA ILE A 55 5.10 10.26 3.97
C ILE A 55 5.20 9.63 2.58
N THR A 56 4.07 9.28 1.95
CA THR A 56 4.06 8.76 0.58
C THR A 56 4.65 9.78 -0.40
N ASN A 57 4.37 11.06 -0.22
CA ASN A 57 4.97 12.11 -1.04
C ASN A 57 6.49 12.22 -0.85
N PHE A 58 7.01 11.98 0.36
CA PHE A 58 8.46 11.90 0.58
C PHE A 58 9.10 10.69 -0.11
N GLY A 59 8.33 9.66 -0.48
CA GLY A 59 8.80 8.57 -1.35
C GLY A 59 9.39 9.06 -2.68
N ASN A 60 8.91 10.20 -3.20
CA ASN A 60 9.42 10.83 -4.42
C ASN A 60 10.89 11.29 -4.32
N ILE A 61 11.49 11.28 -3.12
CA ILE A 61 12.93 11.46 -2.97
C ILE A 61 13.72 10.40 -3.75
N ALA A 62 13.19 9.17 -3.87
CA ALA A 62 13.82 8.09 -4.62
C ALA A 62 14.03 8.45 -6.12
N PRO A 63 13.00 8.76 -6.93
CA PRO A 63 13.19 9.18 -8.32
C PRO A 63 14.04 10.44 -8.45
N ALA A 64 13.88 11.42 -7.55
CA ALA A 64 14.72 12.61 -7.54
C ALA A 64 16.21 12.28 -7.36
N SER A 65 16.54 11.38 -6.44
CA SER A 65 17.91 10.92 -6.21
C SER A 65 18.49 10.18 -7.43
N LEU A 66 17.68 9.33 -8.09
CA LEU A 66 18.11 8.61 -9.29
C LEU A 66 18.42 9.55 -10.46
N VAL A 67 17.58 10.57 -10.65
CA VAL A 67 17.83 11.62 -11.66
C VAL A 67 19.11 12.39 -11.34
N LEU A 68 19.30 12.79 -10.07
CA LEU A 68 20.51 13.50 -9.65
C LEU A 68 21.77 12.66 -9.89
N ILE A 69 21.74 11.37 -9.54
CA ILE A 69 22.86 10.45 -9.77
C ILE A 69 23.14 10.32 -11.27
N LYS A 70 22.11 10.15 -12.11
CA LYS A 70 22.28 10.07 -13.57
C LYS A 70 22.86 11.36 -14.16
N CYS A 71 22.43 12.53 -13.66
CA CYS A 71 22.94 13.83 -14.09
C CYS A 71 24.41 14.03 -13.70
N LEU A 72 24.80 13.64 -12.48
CA LEU A 72 26.16 13.78 -11.97
C LEU A 72 27.11 12.72 -12.54
N TYR A 73 26.63 11.50 -12.72
CA TYR A 73 27.41 10.33 -13.15
C TYR A 73 26.87 9.82 -14.49
N LYS A 74 27.25 10.51 -15.57
CA LYS A 74 26.80 10.34 -16.98
C LYS A 74 26.94 8.94 -17.60
N LYS A 75 27.38 7.92 -16.85
CA LYS A 75 27.92 6.66 -17.38
C LYS A 75 27.35 5.37 -16.77
N HIS A 76 26.44 5.44 -15.81
CA HIS A 76 25.99 4.23 -15.12
C HIS A 76 24.76 3.59 -15.78
N THR A 77 24.98 2.54 -16.57
CA THR A 77 23.93 1.61 -17.01
C THR A 77 23.68 0.61 -15.89
N PHE A 78 22.71 0.90 -15.03
CA PHE A 78 22.27 -0.07 -14.02
C PHE A 78 21.49 -1.20 -14.70
N ASN A 79 21.77 -2.46 -14.32
CA ASN A 79 20.92 -3.56 -14.76
C ASN A 79 19.66 -3.58 -13.87
N PRO A 80 18.46 -3.31 -14.42
CA PRO A 80 17.23 -3.22 -13.62
C PRO A 80 16.78 -4.56 -13.05
N ILE A 81 17.26 -5.69 -13.60
CA ILE A 81 16.82 -7.04 -13.22
C ILE A 81 17.13 -7.35 -11.74
N PRO A 82 18.40 -7.33 -11.28
CA PRO A 82 18.72 -7.61 -9.88
C PRO A 82 18.07 -6.61 -8.91
N ILE A 83 17.96 -5.35 -9.32
CA ILE A 83 17.33 -4.28 -8.52
C ILE A 83 15.85 -4.61 -8.28
N ASN A 84 15.12 -4.99 -9.33
CA ASN A 84 13.70 -5.36 -9.21
C ASN A 84 13.49 -6.53 -8.24
N TYR A 85 14.32 -7.58 -8.30
CA TYR A 85 14.21 -8.70 -7.38
C TYR A 85 14.47 -8.30 -5.92
N ILE A 86 15.48 -7.47 -5.68
CA ILE A 86 15.79 -6.95 -4.34
C ILE A 86 14.62 -6.13 -3.81
N ILE A 87 14.08 -5.21 -4.61
CA ILE A 87 12.93 -4.38 -4.23
C ILE A 87 11.73 -5.24 -3.86
N ILE A 88 11.38 -6.24 -4.69
CA ILE A 88 10.23 -7.12 -4.44
C ILE A 88 10.43 -7.90 -3.13
N ILE A 89 11.62 -8.46 -2.89
CA ILE A 89 11.91 -9.21 -1.67
C ILE A 89 11.83 -8.32 -0.42
N ILE A 90 12.43 -7.13 -0.46
CA ILE A 90 12.39 -6.18 0.66
C ILE A 90 10.96 -5.68 0.88
N GLY A 91 10.21 -5.42 -0.19
CA GLY A 91 8.79 -5.03 -0.12
C GLY A 91 7.95 -6.11 0.55
N MET A 92 8.09 -7.38 0.14
CA MET A 92 7.40 -8.50 0.79
C MET A 92 7.74 -8.61 2.28
N LEU A 93 9.02 -8.48 2.64
CA LEU A 93 9.45 -8.51 4.05
C LEU A 93 8.87 -7.32 4.83
N SER A 94 8.83 -6.13 4.23
CA SER A 94 8.29 -4.92 4.86
C SER A 94 6.79 -5.02 5.07
N CYS A 95 6.05 -5.55 4.09
CA CYS A 95 4.62 -5.86 4.24
C CYS A 95 4.37 -6.90 5.34
N LEU A 96 5.19 -7.95 5.41
CA LEU A 96 5.08 -8.95 6.47
C LEU A 96 5.36 -8.34 7.85
N LEU A 97 6.37 -7.49 7.98
CA LEU A 97 6.63 -6.74 9.22
C LEU A 97 5.47 -5.82 9.57
N LEU A 98 4.86 -5.15 8.58
CA LEU A 98 3.71 -4.28 8.80
C LEU A 98 2.55 -5.03 9.45
N VAL A 99 2.26 -6.26 9.01
CA VAL A 99 1.20 -7.10 9.59
C VAL A 99 1.41 -7.36 11.09
N PHE A 100 2.65 -7.47 11.57
CA PHE A 100 2.93 -7.68 12.99
C PHE A 100 3.09 -6.38 13.79
N PHE A 101 3.64 -5.33 13.17
CA PHE A 101 4.07 -4.13 13.87
C PHE A 101 3.11 -2.95 13.76
N TRP A 102 2.04 -3.02 12.96
CA TRP A 102 1.13 -1.88 12.73
C TRP A 102 0.44 -1.35 14.00
N GLN A 103 0.25 -2.16 15.04
CA GLN A 103 -0.38 -1.74 16.30
C GLN A 103 0.62 -1.14 17.32
N TYR A 104 1.93 -1.25 17.06
CA TYR A 104 2.91 -0.73 18.00
C TYR A 104 2.93 0.79 17.96
N THR A 105 2.66 1.39 19.12
CA THR A 105 2.68 2.84 19.31
C THR A 105 3.81 3.22 20.26
N THR A 106 4.45 4.36 19.99
CA THR A 106 5.49 4.93 20.85
C THR A 106 5.06 6.30 21.34
N ILE A 107 5.54 6.71 22.52
CA ILE A 107 5.23 8.01 23.09
C ILE A 107 6.31 9.01 22.63
N ILE A 108 5.90 10.04 21.87
CA ILE A 108 6.75 11.17 21.49
C ILE A 108 6.12 12.43 22.08
N ARG A 109 6.90 13.21 22.84
CA ARG A 109 6.44 14.49 23.42
C ARG A 109 5.09 14.38 24.16
N ASN A 110 4.94 13.34 24.97
CA ASN A 110 3.74 13.06 25.77
C ASN A 110 2.47 12.72 24.96
N GLN A 111 2.60 12.42 23.67
CA GLN A 111 1.51 11.92 22.81
C GLN A 111 1.89 10.57 22.22
N LYS A 112 0.92 9.66 22.07
CA LYS A 112 1.13 8.36 21.41
C LYS A 112 1.07 8.54 19.91
N TYR A 113 2.01 7.92 19.20
CA TYR A 113 2.04 7.88 17.75
C TYR A 113 2.29 6.47 17.23
N SER A 114 1.71 6.16 16.08
CA SER A 114 1.80 4.94 15.28
C SER A 114 3.11 4.89 14.49
N THR A 115 4.23 5.09 15.19
CA THR A 115 5.55 5.27 14.56
C THR A 115 5.98 4.07 13.74
N ALA A 116 5.70 2.84 14.20
CA ALA A 116 6.01 1.63 13.45
C ALA A 116 5.31 1.63 12.08
N LEU A 117 4.02 1.92 12.05
CA LEU A 117 3.23 2.02 10.82
C LEU A 117 3.75 3.12 9.90
N LEU A 118 4.05 4.31 10.45
CA LEU A 118 4.54 5.45 9.66
C LEU A 118 5.93 5.20 9.05
N ILE A 119 6.85 4.60 9.82
CA ILE A 119 8.20 4.27 9.36
C ILE A 119 8.16 3.18 8.28
N LEU A 120 7.37 2.11 8.50
CA LEU A 120 7.22 1.06 7.50
C LEU A 120 6.57 1.58 6.22
N ALA A 121 5.52 2.40 6.33
CA ALA A 121 4.88 3.04 5.18
C ALA A 121 5.85 3.98 4.41
N PHE A 122 6.79 4.63 5.10
CA PHE A 122 7.83 5.42 4.45
C PHE A 122 8.78 4.56 3.61
N PHE A 123 9.25 3.44 4.18
CA PHE A 123 10.13 2.52 3.44
C PHE A 123 9.42 1.87 2.25
N LEU A 124 8.16 1.45 2.43
CA LEU A 124 7.32 0.95 1.35
C LEU A 124 7.21 2.00 0.24
N SER A 125 6.82 3.24 0.58
CA SER A 125 6.71 4.30 -0.43
C SER A 125 8.03 4.62 -1.15
N LEU A 126 9.19 4.55 -0.47
CA LEU A 126 10.49 4.69 -1.13
C LEU A 126 10.75 3.54 -2.11
N LEU A 127 10.45 2.30 -1.72
CA LEU A 127 10.58 1.12 -2.57
C LEU A 127 9.64 1.19 -3.76
N ASP A 128 8.39 1.62 -3.57
CA ASP A 128 7.36 1.76 -4.59
C ASP A 128 7.78 2.77 -5.65
N CYS A 129 8.17 3.97 -5.24
CA CYS A 129 8.67 4.99 -6.16
C CYS A 129 9.95 4.53 -6.89
N THR A 130 10.83 3.78 -6.23
CA THR A 130 12.02 3.18 -6.88
C THR A 130 11.63 2.09 -7.88
N SER A 131 10.64 1.27 -7.53
CA SER A 131 10.16 0.15 -8.34
C SER A 131 9.56 0.63 -9.65
N SER A 132 8.67 1.64 -9.63
CA SER A 132 8.06 2.19 -10.84
C SER A 132 9.11 2.74 -11.82
N VAL A 133 10.18 3.38 -11.31
CA VAL A 133 11.30 3.83 -12.15
C VAL A 133 12.08 2.65 -12.73
N SER A 134 12.41 1.66 -11.90
CA SER A 134 13.18 0.48 -12.33
C SER A 134 12.38 -0.40 -13.31
N PHE A 135 11.06 -0.48 -13.14
CA PHE A 135 10.12 -1.15 -14.04
C PHE A 135 10.01 -0.44 -15.39
N ALA A 136 9.99 0.91 -15.39
CA ALA A 136 10.04 1.70 -16.61
C ALA A 136 11.37 1.52 -17.38
N GLU A 137 12.49 1.31 -16.68
CA GLU A 137 13.77 0.96 -17.33
C GLU A 137 13.78 -0.50 -17.81
N TYR A 138 13.15 -1.40 -17.07
CA TYR A 138 13.07 -2.82 -17.42
C TYR A 138 12.26 -3.06 -18.69
N ILE A 139 11.10 -2.39 -18.84
CA ILE A 139 10.22 -2.59 -20.00
C ILE A 139 10.87 -2.12 -21.31
N GLN A 140 11.83 -1.20 -21.26
CA GLN A 140 12.59 -0.76 -22.44
C GLN A 140 13.43 -1.87 -23.09
N LYS A 141 13.70 -2.96 -22.36
CA LYS A 141 14.36 -4.16 -22.91
C LYS A 141 13.43 -5.03 -23.76
N PHE A 142 12.12 -4.81 -23.67
CA PHE A 142 11.10 -5.54 -24.42
C PHE A 142 10.66 -4.74 -25.66
N ARG A 143 9.88 -5.40 -26.53
CA ARG A 143 9.26 -4.71 -27.68
C ARG A 143 8.27 -3.65 -27.19
N LYS A 144 8.12 -2.55 -27.95
CA LYS A 144 7.32 -1.37 -27.59
C LYS A 144 5.85 -1.71 -27.27
N GLU A 145 5.33 -2.79 -27.84
CA GLU A 145 3.97 -3.28 -27.62
C GLU A 145 3.71 -3.73 -26.18
N PHE A 146 4.75 -4.04 -25.40
CA PHE A 146 4.61 -4.42 -23.99
C PHE A 146 4.55 -3.22 -23.04
N ILE A 147 4.80 -2.00 -23.51
CA ILE A 147 4.74 -0.78 -22.67
C ILE A 147 3.34 -0.60 -22.08
N SER A 148 2.27 -0.99 -22.79
CA SER A 148 0.92 -0.93 -22.24
C SER A 148 0.71 -1.85 -21.04
N ALA A 149 1.51 -2.90 -20.89
CA ALA A 149 1.47 -3.78 -19.72
C ALA A 149 1.90 -3.07 -18.44
N LEU A 150 2.86 -2.13 -18.56
CA LEU A 150 3.31 -1.28 -17.44
C LEU A 150 2.16 -0.41 -16.93
N PHE A 151 1.54 0.36 -17.82
CA PHE A 151 0.42 1.22 -17.45
C PHE A 151 -0.79 0.44 -16.94
N LEU A 152 -1.06 -0.73 -17.54
CA LEU A 152 -2.13 -1.61 -17.08
C LEU A 152 -1.85 -2.14 -15.67
N GLY A 153 -0.64 -2.65 -15.41
CA GLY A 153 -0.23 -3.14 -14.09
C GLY A 153 -0.35 -2.06 -13.02
N GLU A 154 0.25 -0.89 -13.26
CA GLU A 154 0.18 0.27 -12.37
C GLU A 154 -1.27 0.72 -12.09
N SER A 155 -2.15 0.66 -13.10
CA SER A 155 -3.57 1.02 -12.92
C SER A 155 -4.35 -0.02 -12.10
N LEU A 156 -4.00 -1.31 -12.22
CA LEU A 156 -4.66 -2.40 -11.50
C LEU A 156 -4.27 -2.45 -10.01
N THR A 157 -3.16 -1.78 -9.61
CA THR A 157 -2.63 -1.79 -8.23
C THR A 157 -3.68 -1.41 -7.18
N SER A 158 -4.53 -0.43 -7.49
CA SER A 158 -5.55 0.09 -6.56
C SER A 158 -6.87 -0.68 -6.64
N ILE A 159 -7.12 -1.39 -7.74
CA ILE A 159 -8.36 -2.14 -7.95
C ILE A 159 -8.45 -3.32 -6.98
N ILE A 160 -7.34 -4.05 -6.78
CA ILE A 160 -7.33 -5.22 -5.91
C ILE A 160 -7.63 -4.83 -4.45
N PRO A 161 -6.90 -3.88 -3.82
CA PRO A 161 -7.23 -3.43 -2.47
C PRO A 161 -8.65 -2.86 -2.35
N SER A 162 -9.11 -2.11 -3.35
CA SER A 162 -10.46 -1.53 -3.32
C SER A 162 -11.54 -2.61 -3.35
N LEU A 163 -11.37 -3.64 -4.19
CA LEU A 163 -12.30 -4.76 -4.24
C LEU A 163 -12.29 -5.55 -2.93
N LEU A 164 -11.11 -5.77 -2.35
CA LEU A 164 -10.98 -6.43 -1.05
C LEU A 164 -11.68 -5.63 0.04
N ALA A 165 -11.50 -4.31 0.10
CA ALA A 165 -12.18 -3.45 1.07
C ALA A 165 -13.71 -3.54 0.94
N ILE A 166 -14.23 -3.53 -0.30
CA ILE A 166 -15.68 -3.70 -0.56
C ILE A 166 -16.17 -5.06 -0.05
N VAL A 167 -15.45 -6.14 -0.35
CA VAL A 167 -15.80 -7.50 0.09
C VAL A 167 -15.74 -7.64 1.61
N GLN A 168 -14.75 -7.01 2.25
CA GLN A 168 -14.64 -6.97 3.71
C GLN A 168 -15.79 -6.20 4.35
N GLY A 169 -16.39 -5.25 3.62
CA GLY A 169 -17.46 -4.39 4.07
C GLY A 169 -16.90 -3.21 4.85
N ASN A 170 -16.90 -2.03 4.24
CA ASN A 170 -16.37 -0.82 4.86
C ASN A 170 -17.05 -0.53 6.20
N GLY A 171 -16.28 -0.09 7.19
CA GLY A 171 -16.83 0.30 8.48
C GLY A 171 -17.84 1.43 8.34
N GLN A 172 -19.11 1.13 8.60
CA GLN A 172 -20.21 2.09 8.51
C GLN A 172 -20.38 2.80 9.85
N LEU A 173 -20.41 4.13 9.83
CA LEU A 173 -20.94 4.91 10.95
C LEU A 173 -22.46 4.76 10.95
N HIS A 174 -23.01 4.24 12.04
CA HIS A 174 -24.43 4.32 12.32
C HIS A 174 -24.67 5.40 13.38
N CYS A 175 -25.44 6.43 13.01
CA CYS A 175 -25.99 7.37 13.97
C CYS A 175 -27.24 6.76 14.57
N ILE A 176 -27.23 6.46 15.87
CA ILE A 176 -28.42 6.03 16.59
C ILE A 176 -29.03 7.22 17.35
N PRO A 177 -30.36 7.42 17.27
CA PRO A 177 -31.03 8.42 18.10
C PRO A 177 -30.94 8.00 19.57
N SER A 178 -30.54 8.92 20.44
CA SER A 178 -30.46 8.67 21.89
C SER A 178 -31.88 8.52 22.47
N ILE A 179 -32.05 7.52 23.32
CA ILE A 179 -33.34 7.08 23.88
C ILE A 179 -33.95 8.13 24.84
N ASN A 180 -33.19 9.17 25.22
CA ASN A 180 -33.55 10.15 26.26
C ASN A 180 -33.83 11.59 25.78
N GLY A 181 -34.11 11.83 24.49
CA GLY A 181 -34.65 13.12 24.03
C GLY A 181 -33.71 14.34 24.13
N THR A 182 -32.46 14.16 24.54
CA THR A 182 -31.41 15.17 24.36
C THR A 182 -30.87 15.08 22.93
N ASN A 183 -30.77 16.21 22.22
CA ASN A 183 -30.25 16.34 20.85
C ASN A 183 -28.75 16.00 20.73
N ILE A 184 -28.35 14.79 21.12
CA ILE A 184 -27.00 14.26 20.96
C ILE A 184 -27.16 12.89 20.29
N THR A 185 -26.80 12.83 19.01
CA THR A 185 -26.73 11.60 18.24
C THR A 185 -25.53 10.78 18.70
N GLY A 186 -25.76 9.53 19.12
CA GLY A 186 -24.69 8.60 19.44
C GLY A 186 -24.10 8.03 18.15
N ILE A 187 -22.78 8.12 17.97
CA ILE A 187 -22.08 7.52 16.84
C ILE A 187 -21.66 6.10 17.22
N VAL A 188 -22.15 5.09 16.51
CA VAL A 188 -21.73 3.70 16.65
C VAL A 188 -20.96 3.28 15.40
N TYR A 189 -19.73 2.82 15.59
CA TYR A 189 -18.88 2.30 14.52
C TYR A 189 -19.14 0.81 14.33
N LYS A 190 -19.59 0.42 13.14
CA LYS A 190 -19.61 -0.99 12.73
C LYS A 190 -18.27 -1.33 12.10
N THR A 191 -17.55 -2.30 12.66
CA THR A 191 -16.26 -2.77 12.13
C THR A 191 -16.46 -3.68 10.91
N ALA A 192 -15.44 -3.77 10.05
CA ALA A 192 -15.47 -4.66 8.87
C ALA A 192 -15.58 -6.15 9.27
N ARG A 193 -16.21 -6.97 8.41
CA ARG A 193 -16.53 -8.39 8.69
C ARG A 193 -15.30 -9.27 8.87
N PHE A 194 -14.17 -8.89 8.27
CA PHE A 194 -12.90 -9.61 8.38
C PHE A 194 -11.79 -8.75 8.98
N SER A 195 -12.15 -7.65 9.65
CA SER A 195 -11.16 -6.86 10.37
C SER A 195 -10.45 -7.78 11.38
N LEU A 196 -9.12 -7.79 11.38
CA LEU A 196 -8.28 -8.52 12.37
C LEU A 196 -8.67 -8.19 13.83
N LEU A 197 -9.43 -7.12 14.03
CA LEU A 197 -10.11 -6.77 15.28
C LEU A 197 -11.01 -7.90 15.79
N GLU A 198 -11.75 -8.62 14.94
CA GLU A 198 -12.67 -9.67 15.39
C GLU A 198 -11.92 -10.94 15.88
N GLN A 199 -10.74 -11.23 15.33
CA GLN A 199 -9.94 -12.39 15.75
C GLN A 199 -9.11 -12.12 17.01
N HIS A 200 -8.52 -10.92 17.17
CA HIS A 200 -7.74 -10.60 18.38
C HIS A 200 -8.59 -10.11 19.57
N VAL A 201 -9.71 -9.41 19.35
CA VAL A 201 -10.59 -8.99 20.45
C VAL A 201 -11.37 -10.17 21.03
N LYS A 202 -11.76 -11.17 20.21
CA LYS A 202 -12.29 -12.45 20.74
C LYS A 202 -11.25 -13.23 21.56
N MET A 203 -9.95 -13.06 21.27
CA MET A 203 -8.88 -13.70 22.05
C MET A 203 -8.63 -12.97 23.39
N TYR A 204 -8.69 -11.64 23.41
CA TYR A 204 -8.54 -10.85 24.64
C TYR A 204 -9.78 -10.87 25.55
N LEU A 205 -11.00 -10.88 25.00
CA LEU A 205 -12.24 -11.02 25.78
C LEU A 205 -12.39 -12.41 26.43
N LYS A 206 -11.65 -13.42 25.95
CA LYS A 206 -11.60 -14.74 26.61
C LYS A 206 -10.66 -14.80 27.81
N CYS A 207 -9.80 -13.78 28.01
CA CYS A 207 -8.97 -13.63 29.21
C CYS A 207 -9.57 -12.73 30.30
N LEU A 208 -10.69 -12.03 30.02
CA LEU A 208 -11.43 -11.21 31.01
C LEU A 208 -12.72 -11.87 31.48
N SER A 209 -12.93 -13.13 31.13
CA SER A 209 -14.04 -13.98 31.60
C SER A 209 -13.48 -15.25 32.23
N ASN A 210 -12.65 -15.08 33.26
CA ASN A 210 -12.44 -16.03 34.37
C ASN A 210 -11.97 -15.26 35.60
#